data_AF-A0AAP8Q8Q1-F1
#
_entry.id   AF-A0AAP8Q8Q1-F1
#
_cell.length_a   1.000
_cell.length_b   1.000
_cell.length_c   1.000
_cell.angle_alpha   90.00
_cell.angle_beta   90.00
_cell.angle_gamma   90.00
#
_symmetry.space_group_name_H-M   'P 1'
#
loop_
_entity.id
_entity.type
_entity.pdbx_description
1 polymer ?
#
loop_
_entity_poly.entity_id
_entity_poly.type
_entity_poly.pdbx_seq_one_letter_code
_entity_poly.pdbx_strand_id
1 'polypeptide(L)' 'FSECKTEEELFQAIKKYIWFYNHERFQKKLNQCAPVEYRNTLAA' A
#
# COMPACT_ATOMS: atom_id res chain seq x y z
N PHE A 1 1.85 -9.98 -11.73
CA PHE A 1 1.13 -9.18 -12.74
C PHE A 1 0.82 -9.95 -14.03
N SER A 2 1.39 -11.15 -14.26
CA SER A 2 1.07 -11.95 -15.46
C SER A 2 -0.33 -12.59 -15.46
N GLU A 3 -1.10 -12.42 -14.38
CA GLU A 3 -2.47 -12.93 -14.26
C GLU A 3 -3.55 -11.93 -14.66
N CYS A 4 -3.21 -10.64 -14.83
CA CYS A 4 -4.15 -9.64 -15.33
C CYS A 4 -4.31 -9.84 -16.84
N LYS A 5 -5.54 -10.12 -17.29
CA LYS A 5 -5.85 -10.42 -18.69
C LYS A 5 -6.35 -9.19 -19.45
N THR A 6 -6.84 -8.18 -18.75
CA THR A 6 -7.25 -6.90 -19.32
C THR A 6 -6.52 -5.72 -18.68
N GLU A 7 -6.57 -4.56 -19.34
CA GLU A 7 -6.02 -3.32 -18.82
C GLU A 7 -6.73 -2.89 -17.52
N GLU A 8 -8.04 -3.06 -17.45
CA GLU A 8 -8.83 -2.73 -16.26
C GLU A 8 -8.42 -3.57 -15.05
N GLU A 9 -8.21 -4.87 -15.25
CA GLU A 9 -7.73 -5.78 -14.22
C GLU A 9 -6.35 -5.38 -13.71
N LEU A 10 -5.44 -5.00 -14.64
CA LEU A 10 -4.12 -4.49 -14.29
C LEU A 10 -4.22 -3.20 -13.47
N PHE A 11 -5.07 -2.26 -13.92
CA PHE A 11 -5.28 -0.99 -13.23
C PHE A 11 -5.82 -1.20 -11.82
N GLN A 12 -6.75 -2.15 -11.66
CA GLN A 12 -7.31 -2.47 -10.36
C GLN A 12 -6.30 -3.19 -9.46
N ALA A 13 -5.46 -4.08 -10.00
CA ALA A 13 -4.39 -4.72 -9.26
C ALA A 13 -3.36 -3.69 -8.75
N ILE A 14 -2.98 -2.72 -9.60
CA ILE A 14 -2.09 -1.62 -9.21
C ILE A 14 -2.71 -0.78 -8.09
N LYS A 15 -4.00 -0.38 -8.22
CA LYS A 15 -4.71 0.36 -7.18
C LYS A 15 -4.73 -0.39 -5.85
N LYS A 16 -5.04 -1.69 -5.87
CA LYS A 16 -5.03 -2.55 -4.68
C LYS A 16 -3.64 -2.59 -4.04
N TYR A 17 -2.60 -2.76 -4.84
CA TYR A 17 -1.22 -2.78 -4.34
C TYR A 17 -0.80 -1.45 -3.70
N ILE A 18 -1.14 -0.32 -4.33
CA ILE A 18 -0.85 1.02 -3.77
C ILE A 18 -1.55 1.18 -2.42
N TRP A 19 -2.81 0.76 -2.31
CA TRP A 19 -3.55 0.84 -1.06
C TRP A 19 -2.92 -0.04 0.02
N PHE A 20 -2.66 -1.32 -0.28
CA PHE A 20 -1.96 -2.25 0.60
C PHE A 20 -0.62 -1.67 1.10
N TYR A 21 0.18 -1.12 0.18
CA TYR A 21 1.48 -0.55 0.54
C TYR A 21 1.36 0.60 1.54
N ASN A 22 0.37 1.48 1.36
CA ASN A 22 0.21 2.66 2.20
C ASN A 22 -0.46 2.38 3.54
N HIS A 23 -1.36 1.38 3.59
CA HIS A 23 -2.22 1.15 4.74
C HIS A 23 -1.87 -0.10 5.55
N GLU A 24 -1.28 -1.12 4.94
CA GLU A 24 -1.09 -2.43 5.59
C GLU A 24 0.37 -2.88 5.63
N ARG A 25 1.22 -2.37 4.73
CA ARG A 25 2.62 -2.81 4.67
C ARG A 25 3.46 -2.20 5.78
N PHE A 26 3.84 -3.03 6.75
CA PHE A 26 4.80 -2.65 7.78
C PHE A 26 6.18 -2.32 7.20
N GLN A 27 6.72 -1.19 7.66
CA GLN A 27 8.08 -0.77 7.29
C GLN A 27 8.95 -0.68 8.53
N LYS A 28 10.05 -1.44 8.57
CA LYS A 28 11.02 -1.44 9.69
C LYS A 28 11.52 -0.03 10.03
N LYS A 29 11.75 0.81 9.01
CA LYS A 29 12.17 2.21 9.15
C LYS A 29 11.10 3.14 9.73
N LEU A 30 9.83 2.72 9.73
CA LEU A 30 8.69 3.46 10.25
C LEU A 30 8.20 2.84 11.56
N ASN A 31 9.13 2.34 12.40
CA ASN A 31 8.80 1.66 13.66
C ASN A 31 7.85 0.47 13.49
N GLN A 32 7.94 -0.24 12.37
CA GLN A 32 7.04 -1.34 12.02
C GLN A 32 5.58 -0.90 11.80
N CYS A 33 5.31 0.38 11.56
CA CYS A 33 3.99 0.87 11.15
C CYS A 33 3.84 0.84 9.62
N ALA A 34 2.58 0.86 9.16
CA ALA A 34 2.29 1.22 7.78
C ALA A 34 2.56 2.73 7.53
N PRO A 35 2.82 3.15 6.27
CA PRO A 35 3.10 4.55 5.94
C PRO A 35 2.08 5.56 6.46
N VAL A 36 0.78 5.27 6.31
CA VAL A 36 -0.29 6.17 6.77
C VAL A 36 -0.36 6.22 8.29
N GLU A 37 -0.27 5.07 8.96
CA GLU A 37 -0.26 5.00 10.42
C GLU A 37 0.90 5.81 11.00
N TYR A 38 2.10 5.64 10.43
CA TYR A 38 3.28 6.40 10.86
C TYR A 38 3.05 7.92 10.74
N ARG A 39 2.48 8.42 9.65
CA ARG A 39 2.15 9.85 9.51
C ARG A 39 1.16 10.32 10.58
N ASN A 40 0.17 9.50 10.92
CA ASN A 40 -0.78 9.83 11.98
C ASN A 40 -0.09 9.91 13.35
N THR A 41 0.89 9.05 13.64
CA THR A 41 1.68 9.11 14.89
C THR A 41 2.54 10.36 15.01
N LEU A 42 2.92 10.99 13.89
CA LEU A 42 3.70 12.24 13.88
C LEU A 42 2.83 13.50 13.99
N ALA A 43 1.54 13.39 13.70
CA ALA A 43 0.59 14.49 13.74
C ALA A 43 -0.11 14.64 15.11
N ALA A 44 0.03 13.64 15.99
CA ALA A 44 -0.47 13.63 17.36
C ALA A 44 0.57 14.22 18.33
#